data_AF-S5T2G6-F1
#
_entry.id   AF-S5T2G6-F1
#
_cell.length_a   1.000
_cell.length_b   1.000
_cell.length_c   1.000
_cell.angle_alpha   90.00
_cell.angle_beta   90.00
_cell.angle_gamma   90.00
#
_symmetry.space_group_name_H-M   'P 1'
#
loop_
_entity.id
_entity.type
_entity.pdbx_description
1 polymer ?
#
loop_
_entity_poly.entity_id
_entity_poly.type
_entity_poly.pdbx_seq_one_letter_code
_entity_poly.pdbx_strand_id
1 'polypeptide(L)'
;MTEPLDDASTHWLPAGGYLLRLAGDAIIAADADGQPLPAVPAAATTHEVYEQLDARRAFLAHHAAACRDVVRGWFSVGAVVPVSVLTAVWPDDVWQDVLTDLVLTDGVVTGLLRHADPVALYLMGLDRESVRITRTDAAAVRIPHPITLTRLDDWRELAVELGIDQSVDQLWREITHKPAGAQAQSTALNAYRHARYERAGHLIGRARSAGFTATLSTVSTQVTEAGRRVTAELGVHAYLPDEDATLGELSFHTDHTPLNPADVGPIAWSEAIRMADYLWAGRTHKDN
;
A
#
# COMPACT_ATOMS: atom_id res chain seq x y z
N MET A 1 -28.56 -16.83 -1.41
CA MET A 1 -28.43 -16.77 -2.88
C MET A 1 -28.51 -15.30 -3.21
N THR A 2 -27.37 -14.64 -3.10
CA THR A 2 -27.23 -13.19 -3.20
C THR A 2 -26.69 -12.95 -4.59
N GLU A 3 -27.42 -12.22 -5.43
CA GLU A 3 -26.89 -11.76 -6.72
C GLU A 3 -25.54 -11.07 -6.48
N PRO A 4 -24.51 -11.38 -7.27
CA PRO A 4 -23.27 -10.62 -7.23
C PRO A 4 -23.63 -9.16 -7.54
N LEU A 5 -23.03 -8.22 -6.81
CA LEU A 5 -23.09 -6.81 -7.16
C LEU A 5 -22.56 -6.69 -8.59
N ASP A 6 -23.45 -6.30 -9.49
CA ASP A 6 -23.15 -6.11 -10.90
C ASP A 6 -21.97 -5.12 -11.03
N ASP A 7 -20.92 -5.63 -11.67
CA ASP A 7 -19.72 -4.99 -12.18
C ASP A 7 -19.97 -3.52 -12.57
N ALA A 8 -19.03 -2.64 -12.26
CA ALA A 8 -19.12 -1.19 -12.35
C ALA A 8 -19.80 -0.69 -13.65
N SER A 9 -21.13 -0.60 -13.65
CA SER A 9 -21.98 -0.27 -14.80
C SER A 9 -21.56 -0.93 -16.12
N THR A 10 -21.79 -2.24 -16.28
CA THR A 10 -21.76 -2.92 -17.59
C THR A 10 -22.76 -2.32 -18.60
N HIS A 11 -23.66 -1.46 -18.13
CA HIS A 11 -24.70 -0.80 -18.94
C HIS A 11 -24.20 0.46 -19.63
N TRP A 12 -24.41 0.52 -20.94
CA TRP A 12 -24.23 1.71 -21.77
C TRP A 12 -25.26 2.79 -21.43
N LEU A 13 -24.80 4.04 -21.26
CA LEU A 13 -25.62 5.20 -20.96
C LEU A 13 -25.69 6.14 -22.17
N PRO A 14 -26.88 6.58 -22.60
CA PRO A 14 -27.03 7.47 -23.75
C PRO A 14 -26.55 8.90 -23.43
N ALA A 15 -25.74 9.46 -24.33
CA ALA A 15 -25.19 10.81 -24.24
C ALA A 15 -25.15 11.47 -25.62
N GLY A 16 -26.18 12.24 -25.96
CA GLY A 16 -26.19 13.11 -27.15
C GLY A 16 -25.90 12.41 -28.49
N GLY A 17 -26.45 11.20 -28.72
CA GLY A 17 -26.22 10.41 -29.93
C GLY A 17 -25.08 9.39 -29.84
N TYR A 18 -24.43 9.31 -28.67
CA TYR A 18 -23.43 8.31 -28.34
C TYR A 18 -23.90 7.47 -27.14
N LEU A 19 -23.21 6.37 -26.92
CA LEU A 19 -23.32 5.57 -25.72
C LEU A 19 -22.00 5.64 -24.95
N LEU A 20 -22.06 5.88 -23.65
CA LEU A 20 -20.89 5.95 -22.76
C LEU A 20 -20.99 4.87 -21.68
N ARG A 21 -19.86 4.30 -21.26
CA ARG A 21 -19.80 3.50 -20.02
C ARG A 21 -18.44 3.62 -19.36
N LEU A 22 -18.39 3.26 -18.08
CA LEU A 22 -17.14 3.02 -17.39
C LEU A 22 -16.61 1.61 -17.75
N ALA A 23 -15.33 1.52 -18.07
CA ALA A 23 -14.62 0.28 -18.31
C ALA A 23 -13.31 0.34 -17.53
N GLY A 24 -13.30 -0.26 -16.33
CA GLY A 24 -12.19 -0.10 -15.40
C GLY A 24 -12.04 1.37 -14.98
N ASP A 25 -10.87 1.94 -15.24
CA ASP A 25 -10.52 3.33 -14.92
C ASP A 25 -10.76 4.30 -16.08
N ALA A 26 -11.36 3.86 -17.19
CA ALA A 26 -11.58 4.67 -18.38
C ALA A 26 -13.06 4.79 -18.75
N ILE A 27 -13.46 5.96 -19.25
CA ILE A 27 -14.76 6.14 -19.91
C ILE A 27 -14.56 5.79 -21.37
N ILE A 28 -15.36 4.85 -21.89
CA ILE A 28 -15.35 4.47 -23.30
C ILE A 28 -16.65 4.88 -23.98
N ALA A 29 -16.60 5.02 -25.30
CA ALA A 29 -17.74 5.44 -26.11
C ALA A 29 -18.08 4.42 -27.20
N ALA A 30 -19.34 4.38 -27.57
CA ALA A 30 -19.87 3.72 -28.75
C ALA A 30 -20.79 4.68 -29.51
N ASP A 31 -21.04 4.41 -30.80
CA ASP A 31 -22.06 5.12 -31.57
C ASP A 31 -23.49 4.75 -31.13
N ALA A 32 -24.49 5.35 -31.77
CA ALA A 32 -25.90 5.12 -31.44
C ALA A 32 -26.36 3.66 -31.68
N ASP A 33 -25.64 2.92 -32.54
CA ASP A 33 -25.88 1.52 -32.88
C ASP A 33 -25.08 0.56 -31.98
N GLY A 34 -24.31 1.09 -31.01
CA GLY A 34 -23.52 0.32 -30.06
C GLY A 34 -22.16 -0.13 -30.58
N GLN A 35 -21.68 0.39 -31.71
CA GLN A 35 -20.33 0.08 -32.21
C GLN A 35 -19.27 0.88 -31.42
N PRO A 36 -18.24 0.21 -30.87
CA PRO A 36 -17.23 0.86 -30.08
C PRO A 36 -16.43 1.89 -30.90
N LEU A 37 -16.20 3.05 -30.31
CA LEU A 37 -15.41 4.13 -30.89
C LEU A 37 -13.97 4.09 -30.36
N PRO A 38 -12.97 4.52 -31.15
CA PRO A 38 -11.57 4.53 -30.72
C PRO A 38 -11.26 5.56 -29.63
N ALA A 39 -12.12 6.55 -29.45
CA ALA A 39 -12.01 7.58 -28.41
C ALA A 39 -13.39 8.16 -28.08
N VAL A 40 -13.51 8.77 -26.90
CA VAL A 40 -14.72 9.50 -26.52
C VAL A 40 -14.83 10.79 -27.35
N PRO A 41 -15.92 11.00 -28.11
CA PRO A 41 -16.10 12.21 -28.90
C PRO A 41 -16.20 13.47 -28.02
N ALA A 42 -15.66 14.59 -28.49
CA ALA A 42 -15.68 15.87 -27.76
C ALA A 42 -17.11 16.38 -27.45
N ALA A 43 -18.08 16.03 -28.30
CA ALA A 43 -19.49 16.36 -28.04
C ALA A 43 -20.09 15.53 -26.89
N ALA A 44 -19.55 14.35 -26.62
CA ALA A 44 -19.97 13.50 -25.51
C ALA A 44 -19.30 13.94 -24.19
N THR A 45 -18.09 14.49 -24.22
CA THR A 45 -17.36 14.92 -23.00
C THR A 45 -18.00 16.12 -22.29
N THR A 46 -18.82 16.91 -22.98
CA THR A 46 -19.56 18.04 -22.40
C THR A 46 -20.98 17.68 -21.96
N HIS A 47 -21.36 16.39 -22.08
CA HIS A 47 -22.68 15.90 -21.71
C HIS A 47 -22.70 15.51 -20.22
N GLU A 48 -23.82 15.75 -19.53
CA GLU A 48 -23.99 15.47 -18.10
C GLU A 48 -23.65 14.01 -17.73
N VAL A 49 -24.00 13.05 -18.58
CA VAL A 49 -23.64 11.63 -18.41
C VAL A 49 -22.13 11.41 -18.32
N TYR A 50 -21.33 12.14 -19.11
CA TYR A 50 -19.88 12.05 -19.01
C TYR A 50 -19.38 12.61 -17.68
N GLU A 51 -19.91 13.76 -17.23
CA GLU A 51 -19.57 14.34 -15.93
C GLU A 51 -19.92 13.38 -14.77
N GLN A 52 -21.08 12.72 -14.82
CA GLN A 52 -21.48 11.73 -13.83
C GLN A 52 -20.56 10.49 -13.82
N LEU A 53 -20.19 9.98 -15.01
CA LEU A 53 -19.25 8.87 -15.15
C LEU A 53 -17.85 9.25 -14.65
N ASP A 54 -17.39 10.46 -14.93
CA ASP A 54 -16.08 10.95 -14.50
C ASP A 54 -16.02 11.14 -12.98
N ALA A 55 -17.08 11.71 -12.39
CA ALA A 55 -17.21 11.81 -10.94
C ALA A 55 -17.22 10.42 -10.28
N ARG A 56 -17.93 9.44 -10.85
CA ARG A 56 -17.95 8.05 -10.36
C ARG A 56 -16.57 7.38 -10.48
N ARG A 57 -15.90 7.55 -11.62
CA ARG A 57 -14.53 7.07 -11.85
C ARG A 57 -13.56 7.62 -10.82
N ALA A 58 -13.59 8.94 -10.59
CA ALA A 58 -12.76 9.60 -9.58
C ALA A 58 -13.06 9.10 -8.16
N PHE A 59 -14.34 8.90 -7.83
CA PHE A 59 -14.76 8.32 -6.55
C PHE A 59 -14.20 6.91 -6.34
N LEU A 60 -14.34 6.02 -7.33
CA LEU A 60 -13.83 4.65 -7.26
C LEU A 60 -12.31 4.61 -7.11
N ALA A 61 -11.59 5.45 -7.86
CA ALA A 61 -10.14 5.57 -7.74
C ALA A 61 -9.72 6.04 -6.33
N HIS A 62 -10.45 7.00 -5.75
CA HIS A 62 -10.21 7.47 -4.39
C HIS A 62 -10.51 6.39 -3.35
N HIS A 63 -11.63 5.66 -3.51
CA HIS A 63 -12.01 4.54 -2.63
C HIS A 63 -10.96 3.43 -2.65
N ALA A 64 -10.47 3.05 -3.83
CA ALA A 64 -9.41 2.05 -3.98
C ALA A 64 -8.11 2.49 -3.31
N ALA A 65 -7.73 3.77 -3.45
CA ALA A 65 -6.58 4.31 -2.74
C ALA A 65 -6.76 4.27 -1.21
N ALA A 66 -7.93 4.68 -0.71
CA ALA A 66 -8.26 4.65 0.71
C ALA A 66 -8.24 3.22 1.29
N CYS A 67 -8.81 2.24 0.58
CA CYS A 67 -8.79 0.84 0.99
C CYS A 67 -7.36 0.30 1.09
N ARG A 68 -6.53 0.56 0.06
CA ARG A 68 -5.10 0.19 0.10
C ARG A 68 -4.38 0.83 1.28
N ASP A 69 -4.65 2.10 1.59
CA ASP A 69 -3.99 2.78 2.70
C ASP A 69 -4.42 2.24 4.06
N VAL A 70 -5.68 1.83 4.22
CA VAL A 70 -6.12 1.12 5.43
C VAL A 70 -5.40 -0.22 5.59
N VAL A 71 -5.32 -1.02 4.53
CA VAL A 71 -4.66 -2.33 4.55
C VAL A 71 -3.14 -2.20 4.76
N ARG A 72 -2.49 -1.22 4.13
CA ARG A 72 -1.09 -0.87 4.40
C ARG A 72 -0.89 -0.53 5.87
N GLY A 73 -1.79 0.29 6.43
CA GLY A 73 -1.80 0.61 7.84
C GLY A 73 -1.82 -0.63 8.73
N TRP A 74 -2.64 -1.63 8.40
CA TRP A 74 -2.75 -2.86 9.20
C TRP A 74 -1.42 -3.60 9.35
N PHE A 75 -0.63 -3.80 8.29
CA PHE A 75 0.64 -4.51 8.46
C PHE A 75 1.78 -3.60 8.94
N SER A 76 1.81 -2.31 8.58
CA SER A 76 2.81 -1.36 9.08
C SER A 76 2.73 -1.18 10.60
N VAL A 77 1.52 -1.28 11.18
CA VAL A 77 1.31 -1.23 12.64
C VAL A 77 1.06 -2.61 13.26
N GLY A 78 1.25 -3.69 12.51
CA GLY A 78 0.99 -5.05 12.97
C GLY A 78 -0.38 -5.23 13.62
N ALA A 79 -1.40 -4.53 13.13
CA ALA A 79 -2.74 -4.50 13.68
C ALA A 79 -3.34 -5.91 13.72
N VAL A 80 -4.06 -6.18 14.80
CA VAL A 80 -4.97 -7.33 14.89
C VAL A 80 -6.27 -6.92 14.23
N VAL A 81 -6.64 -7.61 13.15
CA VAL A 81 -7.84 -7.35 12.37
C VAL A 81 -8.88 -8.42 12.70
N PRO A 82 -10.01 -8.07 13.31
CA PRO A 82 -11.08 -9.04 13.55
C PRO A 82 -11.57 -9.67 12.24
N VAL A 83 -11.82 -10.97 12.24
CA VAL A 83 -12.37 -11.69 11.07
C VAL A 83 -13.72 -11.10 10.65
N SER A 84 -14.50 -10.58 11.61
CA SER A 84 -15.75 -9.88 11.33
C SER A 84 -15.58 -8.64 10.46
N VAL A 85 -14.43 -7.96 10.51
CA VAL A 85 -14.15 -6.80 9.64
C VAL A 85 -13.93 -7.27 8.21
N LEU A 86 -13.05 -8.26 8.01
CA LEU A 86 -12.73 -8.79 6.67
C LEU A 86 -13.95 -9.40 5.99
N THR A 87 -14.74 -10.19 6.72
CA THR A 87 -15.98 -10.79 6.20
C THR A 87 -17.06 -9.75 5.89
N ALA A 88 -17.09 -8.61 6.59
CA ALA A 88 -18.06 -7.55 6.35
C ALA A 88 -17.71 -6.69 5.12
N VAL A 89 -16.41 -6.46 4.85
CA VAL A 89 -15.96 -5.66 3.70
C VAL A 89 -15.83 -6.48 2.42
N TRP A 90 -15.70 -7.80 2.52
CA TRP A 90 -15.51 -8.68 1.36
C TRP A 90 -16.53 -8.55 0.21
N PRO A 91 -17.83 -8.26 0.45
CA PRO A 91 -18.79 -8.06 -0.63
C PRO A 91 -18.53 -6.81 -1.51
N ASP A 92 -17.64 -5.91 -1.10
CA ASP A 92 -17.20 -4.77 -1.92
C ASP A 92 -16.00 -5.20 -2.78
N ASP A 93 -16.16 -5.17 -4.10
CA ASP A 93 -15.14 -5.60 -5.07
C ASP A 93 -13.81 -4.85 -4.91
N VAL A 94 -13.83 -3.59 -4.49
CA VAL A 94 -12.61 -2.80 -4.24
C VAL A 94 -11.87 -3.34 -3.02
N TRP A 95 -12.60 -3.71 -1.97
CA TRP A 95 -11.99 -4.39 -0.82
C TRP A 95 -11.51 -5.79 -1.18
N GLN A 96 -12.27 -6.52 -2.00
CA GLN A 96 -11.87 -7.83 -2.47
C GLN A 96 -10.56 -7.76 -3.24
N ASP A 97 -10.42 -6.84 -4.20
CA ASP A 97 -9.19 -6.63 -4.97
C ASP A 97 -7.98 -6.33 -4.06
N VAL A 98 -8.17 -5.46 -3.08
CA VAL A 98 -7.09 -5.08 -2.15
C VAL A 98 -6.68 -6.21 -1.21
N LEU A 99 -7.61 -7.07 -0.80
CA LEU A 99 -7.39 -8.10 0.20
C LEU A 99 -7.03 -9.48 -0.38
N THR A 100 -7.46 -9.75 -1.60
CA THR A 100 -7.20 -11.03 -2.26
C THR A 100 -5.70 -11.25 -2.36
N ASP A 101 -5.29 -12.48 -2.10
CA ASP A 101 -3.91 -12.94 -2.16
C ASP A 101 -2.93 -12.31 -1.16
N LEU A 102 -3.41 -11.52 -0.19
CA LEU A 102 -2.61 -11.20 0.98
C LEU A 102 -2.40 -12.45 1.83
N VAL A 103 -1.17 -12.64 2.30
CA VAL A 103 -0.88 -13.65 3.32
C VAL A 103 -1.46 -13.15 4.64
N LEU A 104 -2.34 -13.95 5.26
CA LEU A 104 -2.93 -13.73 6.56
C LEU A 104 -2.50 -14.81 7.54
N THR A 105 -2.45 -14.47 8.83
CA THR A 105 -2.24 -15.46 9.90
C THR A 105 -3.02 -15.12 11.17
N ASP A 106 -3.54 -16.13 11.87
CA ASP A 106 -4.04 -16.02 13.24
C ASP A 106 -3.01 -16.46 14.30
N GLY A 107 -1.78 -16.78 13.86
CA GLY A 107 -0.70 -17.33 14.68
C GLY A 107 -0.63 -18.87 14.70
N VAL A 108 -1.66 -19.56 14.20
CA VAL A 108 -1.69 -21.03 14.05
C VAL A 108 -1.76 -21.39 12.56
N VAL A 109 -2.69 -20.78 11.84
CA VAL A 109 -2.91 -20.95 10.40
C VAL A 109 -2.28 -19.77 9.67
N THR A 110 -1.65 -20.02 8.53
CA THR A 110 -1.11 -18.98 7.64
C THR A 110 -1.44 -19.34 6.19
N GLY A 111 -1.95 -18.39 5.41
CA GLY A 111 -2.33 -18.63 4.02
C GLY A 111 -2.64 -17.38 3.22
N LEU A 112 -2.64 -17.50 1.89
CA LEU A 112 -3.12 -16.48 0.95
C LEU A 112 -4.65 -16.38 1.05
N LEU A 113 -5.21 -15.20 1.30
CA LEU A 113 -6.66 -15.02 1.34
C LEU A 113 -7.25 -15.22 -0.06
N ARG A 114 -8.12 -16.21 -0.22
CA ARG A 114 -8.77 -16.52 -1.51
C ARG A 114 -10.25 -16.16 -1.53
N HIS A 115 -10.91 -16.24 -0.38
CA HIS A 115 -12.32 -15.91 -0.26
C HIS A 115 -12.69 -15.53 1.18
N ALA A 116 -13.75 -14.77 1.35
CA ALA A 116 -14.42 -14.62 2.64
C ALA A 116 -15.93 -14.64 2.43
N ASP A 117 -16.64 -15.21 3.41
CA ASP A 117 -18.10 -15.20 3.45
C ASP A 117 -18.56 -14.74 4.84
N PRO A 118 -19.88 -14.65 5.12
CA PRO A 118 -20.34 -14.19 6.42
C PRO A 118 -19.88 -15.03 7.63
N VAL A 119 -19.37 -16.25 7.43
CA VAL A 119 -19.00 -17.20 8.48
C VAL A 119 -17.51 -17.50 8.58
N ALA A 120 -16.68 -17.20 7.58
CA ALA A 120 -15.26 -17.54 7.60
C ALA A 120 -14.40 -16.79 6.56
N LEU A 121 -13.08 -16.86 6.78
CA LEU A 121 -12.06 -16.62 5.76
C LEU A 121 -11.56 -17.96 5.21
N TYR A 122 -11.33 -18.02 3.91
CA TYR A 122 -10.77 -19.17 3.20
C TYR A 122 -9.42 -18.79 2.62
N LEU A 123 -8.39 -19.51 3.06
CA LEU A 123 -7.01 -19.25 2.71
C LEU A 123 -6.41 -20.46 1.99
N MET A 124 -5.36 -20.22 1.22
CA MET A 124 -4.54 -21.26 0.60
C MET A 124 -3.18 -21.33 1.29
N GLY A 125 -2.82 -22.50 1.81
CA GLY A 125 -1.51 -22.76 2.39
C GLY A 125 -0.39 -22.90 1.34
N LEU A 126 0.86 -22.97 1.79
CA LEU A 126 2.02 -23.26 0.92
C LEU A 126 1.95 -24.65 0.27
N ASP A 127 1.28 -25.59 0.93
CA ASP A 127 0.95 -26.92 0.41
C ASP A 127 -0.19 -26.92 -0.62
N ARG A 128 -0.75 -25.73 -0.92
CA ARG A 128 -1.93 -25.51 -1.77
C ARG A 128 -3.22 -26.10 -1.21
N GLU A 129 -3.21 -26.53 0.04
CA GLU A 129 -4.44 -26.98 0.70
C GLU A 129 -5.26 -25.77 1.16
N SER A 130 -6.58 -25.93 1.10
CA SER A 130 -7.50 -24.92 1.60
C SER A 130 -7.61 -25.01 3.11
N VAL A 131 -7.32 -23.90 3.80
CA VAL A 131 -7.48 -23.75 5.25
C VAL A 131 -8.51 -22.68 5.54
N ARG A 132 -9.20 -22.78 6.67
CA ARG A 132 -10.31 -21.89 7.01
C ARG A 132 -10.16 -21.31 8.41
N ILE A 133 -10.35 -20.00 8.54
CA ILE A 133 -10.44 -19.30 9.82
C ILE A 133 -11.91 -18.95 10.05
N THR A 134 -12.55 -19.63 11.00
CA THR A 134 -13.99 -19.45 11.28
C THR A 134 -14.22 -18.15 12.03
N ARG A 135 -15.24 -17.39 11.61
CA ARG A 135 -15.65 -16.17 12.29
C ARG A 135 -16.23 -16.49 13.67
N THR A 136 -15.65 -15.87 14.68
CA THR A 136 -16.16 -15.80 16.06
C THR A 136 -15.89 -14.40 16.61
N ASP A 137 -16.48 -14.05 17.75
CA ASP A 137 -16.26 -12.73 18.37
C ASP A 137 -14.80 -12.47 18.77
N ALA A 138 -14.01 -13.53 18.97
CA ALA A 138 -12.59 -13.46 19.31
C ALA A 138 -11.66 -13.75 18.11
N ALA A 139 -12.21 -14.16 16.96
CA ALA A 139 -11.39 -14.52 15.80
C ALA A 139 -10.78 -13.27 15.17
N ALA A 140 -9.45 -13.25 15.07
CA ALA A 140 -8.72 -12.16 14.45
C ALA A 140 -7.47 -12.69 13.74
N VAL A 141 -7.04 -11.94 12.73
CA VAL A 141 -5.87 -12.23 11.91
C VAL A 141 -4.94 -11.03 11.89
N ARG A 142 -3.73 -11.26 11.40
CA ARG A 142 -2.75 -10.23 11.06
C ARG A 142 -2.33 -10.41 9.62
N ILE A 143 -2.00 -9.31 8.97
CA ILE A 143 -1.19 -9.31 7.75
C ILE A 143 0.27 -9.20 8.23
N PRO A 144 1.07 -10.27 8.19
CA PRO A 144 2.44 -10.23 8.66
C PRO A 144 3.30 -9.36 7.74
N HIS A 145 4.22 -8.61 8.34
CA HIS A 145 5.25 -7.91 7.57
C HIS A 145 6.20 -8.94 6.95
N PRO A 146 6.64 -8.77 5.68
CA PRO A 146 7.48 -9.74 4.97
C PRO A 146 8.76 -10.12 5.73
N ILE A 147 9.41 -9.16 6.39
CA ILE A 147 10.62 -9.45 7.20
C ILE A 147 10.38 -10.42 8.37
N THR A 148 9.13 -10.56 8.82
CA THR A 148 8.71 -11.48 9.88
C THR A 148 7.93 -12.69 9.34
N LEU A 149 7.64 -12.71 8.05
CA LEU A 149 6.92 -13.79 7.41
C LEU A 149 7.84 -15.00 7.26
N THR A 150 7.49 -16.08 7.93
CA THR A 150 8.21 -17.34 7.83
C THR A 150 8.08 -17.90 6.42
N ARG A 151 9.19 -18.37 5.83
CA ARG A 151 9.25 -18.93 4.48
C ARG A 151 8.78 -17.95 3.40
N LEU A 152 9.19 -16.67 3.51
CA LEU A 152 8.85 -15.61 2.55
C LEU A 152 9.17 -16.00 1.09
N ASP A 153 10.31 -16.64 0.84
CA ASP A 153 10.71 -17.03 -0.51
C ASP A 153 9.76 -18.08 -1.10
N ASP A 154 9.31 -19.05 -0.31
CA ASP A 154 8.31 -20.03 -0.74
C ASP A 154 6.95 -19.37 -1.04
N TRP A 155 6.55 -18.35 -0.27
CA TRP A 155 5.33 -17.58 -0.56
C TRP A 155 5.45 -16.80 -1.87
N ARG A 156 6.62 -16.22 -2.15
CA ARG A 156 6.91 -15.52 -3.41
C ARG A 156 6.91 -16.47 -4.59
N GLU A 157 7.51 -17.65 -4.43
CA GLU A 157 7.50 -18.70 -5.45
C GLU A 157 6.07 -19.14 -5.77
N LEU A 158 5.27 -19.44 -4.75
CA LEU A 158 3.85 -19.78 -4.92
C LEU A 158 3.07 -18.64 -5.61
N ALA A 159 3.32 -17.38 -5.23
CA ALA A 159 2.67 -16.23 -5.85
C ALA A 159 3.00 -16.11 -7.34
N VAL A 160 4.26 -16.31 -7.73
CA VAL A 160 4.68 -16.31 -9.14
C VAL A 160 4.00 -17.44 -9.92
N GLU A 161 3.98 -18.66 -9.37
CA GLU A 161 3.35 -19.81 -10.02
C GLU A 161 1.84 -19.63 -10.24
N LEU A 162 1.18 -18.94 -9.31
CA LEU A 162 -0.25 -18.65 -9.39
C LEU A 162 -0.57 -17.39 -10.22
N GLY A 163 0.45 -16.64 -10.66
CA GLY A 163 0.27 -15.37 -11.38
C GLY A 163 -0.36 -14.28 -10.50
N ILE A 164 -0.07 -14.30 -9.19
CA ILE A 164 -0.61 -13.35 -8.22
C ILE A 164 0.07 -11.99 -8.36
N ASP A 165 -0.74 -10.95 -8.50
CA ASP A 165 -0.34 -9.56 -8.41
C ASP A 165 -1.09 -8.89 -7.24
N GLN A 166 -0.37 -8.56 -6.16
CA GLN A 166 -0.99 -8.03 -4.96
C GLN A 166 -1.19 -6.51 -5.10
N SER A 167 -2.44 -6.06 -4.94
CA SER A 167 -2.78 -4.62 -4.88
C SER A 167 -2.06 -3.86 -3.74
N VAL A 168 -1.58 -4.58 -2.73
CA VAL A 168 -0.68 -4.08 -1.70
C VAL A 168 0.62 -4.86 -1.75
N ASP A 169 1.74 -4.13 -1.80
CA ASP A 169 3.09 -4.68 -1.83
C ASP A 169 3.49 -5.32 -0.49
N GLN A 170 2.95 -6.51 -0.19
CA GLN A 170 3.27 -7.30 0.99
C GLN A 170 4.42 -8.27 0.70
N LEU A 171 4.25 -9.18 -0.27
CA LEU A 171 5.27 -10.19 -0.58
C LEU A 171 6.47 -9.58 -1.29
N TRP A 172 6.24 -8.63 -2.19
CA TRP A 172 7.30 -8.03 -3.01
C TRP A 172 8.00 -6.85 -2.35
N ARG A 173 7.58 -6.50 -1.14
CA ARG A 173 8.14 -5.40 -0.39
C ARG A 173 9.64 -5.58 -0.20
N GLU A 174 10.38 -4.53 -0.47
CA GLU A 174 11.80 -4.48 -0.15
C GLU A 174 12.00 -4.60 1.37
N ILE A 175 12.86 -5.54 1.75
CA ILE A 175 13.20 -5.80 3.15
C ILE A 175 14.69 -5.57 3.40
N THR A 176 15.02 -4.95 4.52
CA THR A 176 16.40 -4.78 4.96
C THR A 176 16.56 -5.33 6.36
N HIS A 177 17.42 -6.34 6.50
CA HIS A 177 17.74 -6.93 7.79
C HIS A 177 18.63 -5.99 8.62
N LYS A 178 18.30 -5.85 9.91
CA LYS A 178 19.12 -5.11 10.87
C LYS A 178 20.49 -5.78 11.02
N PRO A 179 21.61 -5.06 10.82
CA PRO A 179 22.94 -5.59 11.07
C PRO A 179 23.13 -5.94 12.56
N ALA A 180 23.90 -6.99 12.87
CA ALA A 180 24.13 -7.42 14.26
C ALA A 180 25.09 -6.51 15.06
N GLY A 181 26.01 -5.81 14.39
CA GLY A 181 27.06 -5.02 15.04
C GLY A 181 26.74 -3.52 15.09
N ALA A 182 27.03 -2.88 16.24
CA ALA A 182 26.79 -1.45 16.46
C ALA A 182 27.46 -0.57 15.39
N GLN A 183 28.68 -0.92 14.95
CA GLN A 183 29.36 -0.18 13.88
C GLN A 183 28.62 -0.29 12.55
N ALA A 184 28.14 -1.48 12.18
CA ALA A 184 27.40 -1.69 10.93
C ALA A 184 26.02 -1.01 10.97
N GLN A 185 25.35 -1.04 12.13
CA GLN A 185 24.12 -0.29 12.37
C GLN A 185 24.38 1.21 12.19
N SER A 186 25.41 1.75 12.83
CA SER A 186 25.80 3.16 12.68
C SER A 186 26.08 3.49 11.21
N THR A 187 26.84 2.67 10.48
CA THR A 187 27.09 2.90 9.05
C THR A 187 25.79 2.98 8.24
N ALA A 188 24.85 2.06 8.47
CA ALA A 188 23.57 2.07 7.77
C ALA A 188 22.74 3.34 8.04
N LEU A 189 22.66 3.78 9.30
CA LEU A 189 21.89 4.97 9.67
C LEU A 189 22.49 6.29 9.16
N ASN A 190 23.78 6.28 8.84
CA ASN A 190 24.52 7.44 8.34
C ASN A 190 24.72 7.41 6.81
N ALA A 191 24.30 6.34 6.12
CA ALA A 191 24.57 6.13 4.69
C ALA A 191 23.96 7.21 3.77
N TYR A 192 22.90 7.86 4.23
CA TYR A 192 22.11 8.80 3.44
C TYR A 192 22.49 10.26 3.65
N ARG A 193 23.36 10.54 4.64
CA ARG A 193 23.75 11.90 4.97
C ARG A 193 24.33 12.63 3.77
N HIS A 194 24.09 13.93 3.73
CA HIS A 194 24.62 14.82 2.71
C HIS A 194 24.07 14.62 1.29
N ALA A 195 23.15 13.67 1.08
CA ALA A 195 22.41 13.59 -0.17
C ALA A 195 21.58 14.87 -0.36
N ARG A 196 21.71 15.49 -1.53
CA ARG A 196 21.18 16.82 -1.82
C ARG A 196 20.01 16.76 -2.78
N TYR A 197 19.04 17.63 -2.54
CA TYR A 197 17.99 18.00 -3.46
C TYR A 197 18.18 19.47 -3.82
N GLU A 198 18.06 19.80 -5.11
CA GLU A 198 18.08 21.21 -5.56
C GLU A 198 16.95 22.05 -4.95
N ARG A 199 15.80 21.41 -4.66
CA ARG A 199 14.64 22.06 -4.07
C ARG A 199 14.04 21.21 -2.98
N ALA A 200 13.88 21.76 -1.78
CA ALA A 200 13.24 21.09 -0.64
C ALA A 200 11.80 20.65 -0.99
N GLY A 201 11.07 21.44 -1.77
CA GLY A 201 9.74 21.11 -2.24
C GLY A 201 9.67 19.79 -3.03
N HIS A 202 10.72 19.45 -3.78
CA HIS A 202 10.80 18.16 -4.50
C HIS A 202 10.95 16.98 -3.52
N LEU A 203 11.82 17.13 -2.51
CA LEU A 203 11.98 16.15 -1.44
C LEU A 203 10.65 15.92 -0.71
N ILE A 204 10.00 17.00 -0.28
CA ILE A 204 8.74 16.94 0.48
C ILE A 204 7.61 16.34 -0.37
N GLY A 205 7.48 16.76 -1.62
CA GLY A 205 6.51 16.21 -2.56
C GLY A 205 6.70 14.71 -2.76
N ARG A 206 7.94 14.28 -2.99
CA ARG A 206 8.31 12.87 -3.12
C ARG A 206 7.97 12.07 -1.86
N ALA A 207 8.38 12.56 -0.69
CA ALA A 207 8.11 11.90 0.59
C ALA A 207 6.61 11.69 0.82
N ARG A 208 5.79 12.73 0.60
CA ARG A 208 4.33 12.67 0.77
C ARG A 208 3.67 11.76 -0.26
N SER A 209 4.14 11.76 -1.50
CA SER A 209 3.61 10.83 -2.52
C SER A 209 3.85 9.35 -2.20
N ALA A 210 4.83 9.06 -1.33
CA ALA A 210 5.11 7.71 -0.83
C ALA A 210 4.43 7.39 0.52
N GLY A 211 3.57 8.28 1.03
CA GLY A 211 2.84 8.10 2.28
C GLY A 211 3.63 8.43 3.55
N PHE A 212 4.79 9.09 3.43
CA PHE A 212 5.57 9.52 4.60
C PHE A 212 5.11 10.88 5.14
N THR A 213 5.30 11.09 6.44
CA THR A 213 5.11 12.41 7.05
C THR A 213 6.37 13.24 6.80
N ALA A 214 6.22 14.43 6.23
CA ALA A 214 7.36 15.24 5.81
C ALA A 214 7.21 16.73 6.17
N THR A 215 8.27 17.27 6.76
CA THR A 215 8.49 18.67 7.12
C THR A 215 9.84 19.14 6.57
N LEU A 216 10.13 20.44 6.63
CA LEU A 216 11.45 20.96 6.23
C LEU A 216 12.59 20.53 7.16
N SER A 217 12.28 19.88 8.28
CA SER A 217 13.27 19.39 9.25
C SER A 217 13.40 17.87 9.26
N THR A 218 12.38 17.13 8.82
CA THR A 218 12.33 15.68 8.99
C THR A 218 11.42 15.01 7.96
N VAL A 219 11.73 13.76 7.60
CA VAL A 219 10.78 12.81 7.01
C VAL A 219 10.68 11.60 7.91
N SER A 220 9.46 11.15 8.21
CA SER A 220 9.21 10.06 9.15
C SER A 220 8.19 9.04 8.66
N THR A 221 8.38 7.82 9.16
CA THR A 221 7.44 6.71 9.09
C THR A 221 7.25 6.11 10.47
N GLN A 222 6.08 5.53 10.71
CA GLN A 222 5.72 4.96 12.01
C GLN A 222 5.29 3.51 11.85
N VAL A 223 5.84 2.66 12.70
CA VAL A 223 5.45 1.26 12.79
C VAL A 223 5.05 0.93 14.22
N THR A 224 4.30 -0.15 14.40
CA THR A 224 4.06 -0.72 15.72
C THR A 224 4.63 -2.12 15.76
N GLU A 225 5.54 -2.34 16.69
CA GLU A 225 6.34 -3.55 16.80
C GLU A 225 6.46 -3.94 18.28
N ALA A 226 6.20 -5.20 18.61
CA ALA A 226 6.15 -5.69 19.99
C ALA A 226 5.25 -4.84 20.93
N GLY A 227 4.11 -4.35 20.40
CA GLY A 227 3.17 -3.51 21.15
C GLY A 227 3.64 -2.06 21.39
N ARG A 228 4.80 -1.69 20.83
CA ARG A 228 5.39 -0.36 20.95
C ARG A 228 5.35 0.35 19.60
N ARG A 229 4.92 1.61 19.63
CA ARG A 229 4.94 2.48 18.47
C ARG A 229 6.33 3.09 18.31
N VAL A 230 7.02 2.75 17.22
CA VAL A 230 8.36 3.24 16.89
C VAL A 230 8.23 4.18 15.70
N THR A 231 8.75 5.40 15.84
CA THR A 231 8.90 6.34 14.73
C THR A 231 10.35 6.30 14.27
N ALA A 232 10.54 6.09 12.97
CA ALA A 232 11.80 6.31 12.30
C ALA A 232 11.78 7.68 11.64
N GLU A 233 12.85 8.45 11.81
CA GLU A 233 12.94 9.84 11.36
C GLU A 233 14.28 10.06 10.65
N LEU A 234 14.21 10.49 9.39
CA LEU A 234 15.33 10.97 8.62
C LEU A 234 15.38 12.49 8.71
N GLY A 235 16.49 13.03 9.21
CA GLY A 235 16.71 14.48 9.26
C GLY A 235 16.67 15.10 7.88
N VAL A 236 16.15 16.33 7.80
CA VAL A 236 16.19 17.20 6.62
C VAL A 236 16.71 18.55 7.06
N HIS A 237 17.62 19.10 6.27
CA HIS A 237 18.14 20.44 6.46
C HIS A 237 17.68 21.31 5.29
N ALA A 238 16.60 22.06 5.50
CA ALA A 238 16.04 23.03 4.56
C ALA A 238 15.37 24.18 5.33
N TYR A 239 15.42 25.40 4.78
CA TYR A 239 14.75 26.56 5.36
C TYR A 239 13.48 26.94 4.61
N LEU A 240 13.50 26.90 3.26
CA LEU A 240 12.36 27.21 2.41
C LEU A 240 12.14 26.13 1.33
N PRO A 241 10.89 25.94 0.83
CA PRO A 241 10.59 24.93 -0.19
C PRO A 241 11.32 25.11 -1.53
N ASP A 242 11.72 26.32 -1.88
CA ASP A 242 12.41 26.68 -3.12
C ASP A 242 13.94 26.68 -3.02
N GLU A 243 14.48 26.55 -1.80
CA GLU A 243 15.91 26.38 -1.54
C GLU A 243 16.33 24.91 -1.57
N ASP A 244 17.64 24.66 -1.54
CA ASP A 244 18.15 23.30 -1.50
C ASP A 244 17.90 22.62 -0.16
N ALA A 245 17.85 21.28 -0.20
CA ALA A 245 17.70 20.45 0.98
C ALA A 245 18.80 19.40 1.04
N THR A 246 19.20 19.06 2.26
CA THR A 246 20.16 17.99 2.52
C THR A 246 19.59 16.96 3.48
N LEU A 247 19.76 15.67 3.18
CA LEU A 247 19.40 14.58 4.09
C LEU A 247 20.39 14.49 5.26
N GLY A 248 19.84 14.28 6.44
CA GLY A 248 20.53 14.16 7.72
C GLY A 248 20.62 12.71 8.21
N GLU A 249 20.69 12.55 9.53
CA GLU A 249 20.74 11.25 10.20
C GLU A 249 19.40 10.53 10.17
N LEU A 250 19.42 9.21 9.99
CA LEU A 250 18.28 8.35 10.29
C LEU A 250 18.32 7.95 11.78
N SER A 251 17.25 8.25 12.50
CA SER A 251 17.14 7.99 13.94
C SER A 251 15.79 7.35 14.28
N PHE A 252 15.67 6.84 15.50
CA PHE A 252 14.46 6.17 15.98
C PHE A 252 14.06 6.74 17.34
N HIS A 253 12.76 6.83 17.58
CA HIS A 253 12.22 7.22 18.88
C HIS A 253 10.87 6.57 19.17
N THR A 254 10.52 6.53 20.45
CA THR A 254 9.21 6.09 20.97
C THR A 254 8.70 7.14 21.92
N ASP A 255 7.49 7.67 21.73
CA ASP A 255 6.91 8.72 22.58
C ASP A 255 7.92 9.85 22.88
N HIS A 256 8.57 10.35 21.84
CA HIS A 256 9.64 11.38 21.87
C HIS A 256 10.94 10.98 22.60
N THR A 257 11.07 9.74 23.04
CA THR A 257 12.30 9.21 23.65
C THR A 257 13.18 8.54 22.58
N PRO A 258 14.43 8.99 22.37
CA PRO A 258 15.34 8.35 21.43
C PRO A 258 15.56 6.86 21.76
N LEU A 259 15.61 6.02 20.74
CA LEU A 259 15.93 4.60 20.87
C LEU A 259 17.39 4.34 20.49
N ASN A 260 18.03 3.44 21.23
CA ASN A 260 19.29 2.85 20.79
C ASN A 260 19.02 1.97 19.55
N PRO A 261 19.83 2.04 18.47
CA PRO A 261 19.72 1.15 17.31
C PRO A 261 19.66 -0.35 17.67
N ALA A 262 20.30 -0.76 18.77
CA ALA A 262 20.24 -2.13 19.28
C ALA A 262 18.81 -2.56 19.66
N ASP A 263 17.99 -1.62 20.15
CA ASP A 263 16.64 -1.86 20.67
C ASP A 263 15.54 -1.73 19.61
N VAL A 264 15.91 -1.37 18.37
CA VAL A 264 14.99 -1.25 17.22
C VAL A 264 14.70 -2.65 16.67
N GLY A 265 13.44 -3.04 16.53
CA GLY A 265 13.11 -4.34 15.97
C GLY A 265 13.22 -4.39 14.44
N PRO A 266 13.11 -5.59 13.84
CA PRO A 266 13.32 -5.79 12.41
C PRO A 266 12.34 -5.01 11.51
N ILE A 267 11.07 -4.87 11.90
CA ILE A 267 10.07 -4.15 11.09
C ILE A 267 10.42 -2.67 11.06
N ALA A 268 10.64 -2.05 12.21
CA ALA A 268 11.00 -0.63 12.30
C ALA A 268 12.29 -0.33 11.52
N TRP A 269 13.29 -1.20 11.66
CA TRP A 269 14.54 -1.08 10.93
C TRP A 269 14.33 -1.13 9.41
N SER A 270 13.65 -2.16 8.92
CA SER A 270 13.43 -2.37 7.49
C SER A 270 12.66 -1.20 6.87
N GLU A 271 11.61 -0.73 7.53
CA GLU A 271 10.79 0.37 7.02
C GLU A 271 11.52 1.71 7.01
N ALA A 272 12.39 1.94 8.00
CA ALA A 272 13.23 3.12 8.06
C ALA A 272 14.24 3.16 6.90
N ILE A 273 14.90 2.03 6.62
CA ILE A 273 15.83 1.91 5.52
C ILE A 273 15.11 2.08 4.18
N ARG A 274 13.97 1.39 3.98
CA ARG A 274 13.16 1.54 2.76
C ARG A 274 12.73 2.99 2.51
N MET A 275 12.32 3.71 3.56
CA MET A 275 12.03 5.15 3.47
C MET A 275 13.27 5.94 3.04
N ALA A 276 14.41 5.70 3.68
CA ALA A 276 15.65 6.41 3.39
C ALA A 276 16.18 6.11 1.98
N ASP A 277 16.14 4.86 1.52
CA ASP A 277 16.50 4.44 0.16
C ASP A 277 15.62 5.12 -0.88
N TYR A 278 14.31 5.14 -0.67
CA TYR A 278 13.36 5.80 -1.58
C TYR A 278 13.64 7.29 -1.74
N LEU A 279 13.97 7.98 -0.64
CA LEU A 279 14.34 9.40 -0.64
C LEU A 279 15.73 9.61 -1.22
N TRP A 280 16.69 8.74 -0.93
CA TRP A 280 18.04 8.86 -1.47
C TRP A 280 18.07 8.65 -2.98
N ALA A 281 17.26 7.73 -3.51
CA ALA A 281 17.13 7.50 -4.95
C ALA A 281 16.57 8.71 -5.72
N GLY A 282 15.85 9.62 -5.05
CA GLY A 282 15.30 10.83 -5.66
C GLY A 282 16.22 12.06 -5.62
N ARG A 283 17.43 11.93 -5.06
CA ARG A 283 18.37 13.04 -4.90
C ARG A 283 18.82 13.60 -6.25
N THR A 284 19.29 14.84 -6.24
CA THR A 284 19.92 15.45 -7.41
C THR A 284 21.27 14.77 -7.69
N HIS A 285 21.43 14.26 -8.90
CA HIS A 285 22.74 13.87 -9.43
C HIS A 285 23.36 15.08 -10.13
N LYS A 286 24.63 15.37 -9.84
CA LYS A 286 25.39 16.29 -10.69
C LYS A 286 25.79 15.48 -11.92
N ASP A 287 25.37 15.92 -13.10
CA ASP A 287 26.02 15.49 -14.33
C ASP A 287 27.49 15.95 -14.26
N ASN A 288 28.41 14.99 -14.41
CA ASN A 288 29.85 15.27 -14.53
C ASN A 288 30.18 15.71 -15.95
#